data_AF-A0A954QMD4-F1
#
_entry.id   AF-A0A954QMD4-F1
#
_cell.length_a   1.000
_cell.length_b   1.000
_cell.length_c   1.000
_cell.angle_alpha   90.00
_cell.angle_beta   90.00
_cell.angle_gamma   90.00
#
_symmetry.space_group_name_H-M   'P 1'
#
loop_
_entity.id
_entity.type
_entity.pdbx_description
1 polymer ?
#
loop_
_entity_poly.entity_id
_entity_poly.type
_entity_poly.pdbx_seq_one_letter_code
_entity_poly.pdbx_strand_id
1 'polypeptide(L)'
;ENLHGRAPWWEIHLKASPRDLLSQRELAPQTPEPHRDILWGPPFVRYVADQLLAAYLRMRLQHGPERSKQIYYEKIGIHRDWLMTPRDDLHGKTPREILHAGKDWHMTLVDRQYYLGYGDEFPLPDEFSTLPQSPIGYREFIMYFDGCRELLDWGWQWLDDNAEVAQLTNAADLLGEELSNFLTSWLARPLDGLDWLSAAKVIECDFRRVPVLRHGGHQPIDPDCPICEMLAANHREPTRIDFDGHQLELDDEFAFSTTSDREEWNLEHGNWDDFEDDDDDDLSDDDNDDFTDEDDEQLENEPSLLERMCANLVRDVTGRLDPSVWSMSYVTDDPLPGDPHGHMRLAFRVAELVSALKSNQTSSSDVEDLMQAFRVYRQATAQGESLTMSVRRFQATLEKLARRHPFILERSCDLQSQLDELARASIGNRDD
;
A
#
# COMPACT_ATOMS: atom_id res chain seq x y z
N GLU A 1 -11.97 -16.13 -37.65
CA GLU A 1 -13.42 -16.36 -37.83
C GLU A 1 -13.98 -17.62 -37.14
N ASN A 2 -13.22 -18.39 -36.35
CA ASN A 2 -13.83 -19.44 -35.48
C ASN A 2 -13.02 -19.62 -34.18
N LEU A 3 -12.90 -18.54 -33.41
CA LEU A 3 -12.33 -18.58 -32.05
C LEU A 3 -13.37 -19.03 -31.00
N HIS A 4 -14.66 -19.04 -31.34
CA HIS A 4 -15.77 -19.45 -30.46
C HIS A 4 -15.69 -20.90 -29.94
N GLY A 5 -14.76 -21.71 -30.44
CA GLY A 5 -14.57 -23.11 -30.01
C GLY A 5 -13.27 -23.39 -29.25
N ARG A 6 -12.29 -22.48 -29.23
CA ARG A 6 -11.00 -22.75 -28.57
C ARG A 6 -11.07 -22.44 -27.08
N ALA A 7 -10.33 -23.19 -26.27
CA ALA A 7 -10.10 -22.82 -24.87
C ALA A 7 -9.51 -21.40 -24.88
N PRO A 8 -10.13 -20.44 -24.19
CA PRO A 8 -9.60 -19.10 -24.17
C PRO A 8 -8.22 -19.12 -23.49
N TRP A 9 -7.35 -18.18 -23.85
CA TRP A 9 -5.96 -18.17 -23.35
C TRP A 9 -5.90 -18.10 -21.82
N TRP A 10 -6.95 -17.57 -21.16
CA TRP A 10 -7.07 -17.56 -19.70
C TRP A 10 -7.44 -18.90 -19.08
N GLU A 11 -7.66 -19.97 -19.84
CA GLU A 11 -7.75 -21.37 -19.36
C GLU A 11 -6.45 -22.15 -19.52
N ILE A 12 -5.42 -21.54 -20.10
CA ILE A 12 -4.09 -22.13 -20.19
C ILE A 12 -3.50 -22.14 -18.77
N HIS A 13 -3.62 -23.28 -18.09
CA HIS A 13 -2.94 -23.53 -16.82
C HIS A 13 -1.72 -24.43 -17.03
N LEU A 14 -0.76 -24.41 -16.10
CA LEU A 14 0.49 -25.20 -16.17
C LEU A 14 0.27 -26.70 -16.45
N LYS A 15 -0.89 -27.24 -16.05
CA LYS A 15 -1.27 -28.64 -16.26
C LYS A 15 -2.03 -28.93 -17.56
N ALA A 16 -2.33 -27.91 -18.37
CA ALA A 16 -3.14 -28.07 -19.57
C ALA A 16 -2.29 -28.74 -20.64
N SER A 17 -2.74 -29.87 -21.18
CA SER A 17 -1.98 -30.50 -22.26
C SER A 17 -2.12 -29.65 -23.53
N PRO A 18 -1.11 -29.62 -24.42
CA PRO A 18 -1.23 -28.95 -25.72
C PRO A 18 -2.43 -29.44 -26.54
N ARG A 19 -2.91 -30.66 -26.28
CA ARG A 19 -4.11 -31.23 -26.91
C ARG A 19 -5.39 -30.55 -26.41
N ASP A 20 -5.47 -30.24 -25.12
CA ASP A 20 -6.64 -29.59 -24.50
C ASP A 20 -6.81 -28.15 -25.01
N LEU A 21 -5.69 -27.48 -25.33
CA LEU A 21 -5.68 -26.15 -25.95
C LEU A 21 -6.22 -26.14 -27.38
N LEU A 22 -6.10 -27.28 -28.07
CA LEU A 22 -6.51 -27.44 -29.47
C LEU A 22 -7.88 -28.10 -29.62
N SER A 23 -8.39 -28.74 -28.57
CA SER A 23 -9.73 -29.33 -28.57
C SER A 23 -10.81 -28.27 -28.54
N GLN A 24 -11.88 -28.51 -29.29
CA GLN A 24 -13.07 -27.68 -29.24
C GLN A 24 -13.79 -27.92 -27.91
N ARG A 25 -14.19 -26.86 -27.20
CA ARG A 25 -14.93 -26.98 -25.94
C ARG A 25 -16.28 -27.68 -26.16
N GLU A 26 -16.57 -28.64 -25.29
CA GLU A 26 -17.89 -29.28 -25.20
C GLU A 26 -18.85 -28.48 -24.30
N LEU A 27 -18.31 -27.70 -23.35
CA LEU A 27 -19.07 -26.90 -22.38
C LEU A 27 -18.58 -25.45 -22.35
N ALA A 28 -19.51 -24.51 -22.16
CA ALA A 28 -19.21 -23.11 -21.92
C ALA A 28 -18.48 -22.94 -20.57
N PRO A 29 -17.60 -21.93 -20.42
CA PRO A 29 -16.98 -21.63 -19.13
C PRO A 29 -18.06 -21.30 -18.12
N GLN A 30 -17.96 -21.87 -16.93
CA GLN A 30 -18.77 -21.42 -15.80
C GLN A 30 -18.17 -20.14 -15.27
N THR A 31 -18.84 -19.02 -15.51
CA THR A 31 -18.51 -17.72 -14.91
C THR A 31 -19.45 -17.49 -13.73
N PRO A 32 -18.92 -17.20 -12.53
CA PRO A 32 -19.74 -16.78 -11.40
C PRO A 32 -20.63 -15.60 -11.80
N GLU A 33 -21.93 -15.72 -11.53
CA GLU A 33 -22.85 -14.60 -11.72
C GLU A 33 -22.56 -13.53 -10.65
N PRO A 34 -22.43 -12.25 -11.03
CA PRO A 34 -21.96 -11.23 -10.12
C PRO A 34 -23.06 -10.61 -9.25
N HIS A 35 -24.34 -10.79 -9.61
CA HIS A 35 -25.51 -10.29 -8.86
C HIS A 35 -25.41 -8.82 -8.37
N ARG A 36 -24.85 -7.92 -9.20
CA ARG A 36 -24.59 -6.51 -8.83
C ARG A 36 -25.86 -5.73 -8.51
N ASP A 37 -26.96 -6.07 -9.16
CA ASP A 37 -28.29 -5.50 -8.91
C ASP A 37 -28.81 -5.84 -7.50
N ILE A 38 -28.28 -6.88 -6.87
CA ILE A 38 -28.57 -7.23 -5.48
C ILE A 38 -27.53 -6.60 -4.56
N LEU A 39 -26.24 -6.75 -4.87
CA LEU A 39 -25.14 -6.28 -4.02
C LEU A 39 -25.06 -4.76 -3.91
N TRP A 40 -25.21 -4.04 -5.04
CA TRP A 40 -25.16 -2.57 -5.11
C TRP A 40 -26.53 -1.92 -5.24
N GLY A 41 -27.59 -2.72 -5.39
CA GLY A 41 -28.89 -2.22 -5.82
C GLY A 41 -29.94 -2.13 -4.71
N PRO A 42 -31.23 -2.03 -5.10
CA PRO A 42 -32.33 -1.83 -4.18
C PRO A 42 -32.42 -2.85 -3.03
N PRO A 43 -32.13 -4.16 -3.22
CA PRO A 43 -32.17 -5.13 -2.11
C PRO A 43 -31.20 -4.79 -0.98
N PHE A 44 -29.96 -4.43 -1.31
CA PHE A 44 -28.95 -4.02 -0.35
C PHE A 44 -29.31 -2.71 0.34
N VAL A 45 -29.64 -1.68 -0.44
CA VAL A 45 -29.96 -0.35 0.10
C VAL A 45 -31.16 -0.40 1.05
N ARG A 46 -32.20 -1.16 0.70
CA ARG A 46 -33.37 -1.36 1.56
C ARG A 46 -33.00 -2.07 2.85
N TYR A 47 -32.21 -3.14 2.77
CA TYR A 47 -31.74 -3.85 3.96
C TYR A 47 -30.97 -2.91 4.89
N VAL A 48 -30.02 -2.13 4.36
CA VAL A 48 -29.24 -1.18 5.15
C VAL A 48 -30.17 -0.13 5.79
N ALA A 49 -31.10 0.46 5.04
CA ALA A 49 -32.03 1.44 5.57
C ALA A 49 -32.86 0.88 6.75
N ASP A 50 -33.42 -0.31 6.59
CA ASP A 50 -34.23 -0.97 7.62
C ASP A 50 -33.41 -1.25 8.89
N GLN A 51 -32.22 -1.83 8.74
CA GLN A 51 -31.36 -2.20 9.87
C GLN A 51 -30.75 -0.98 10.56
N LEU A 52 -30.30 0.00 9.79
CA LEU A 52 -29.67 1.23 10.30
C LEU A 52 -30.67 2.08 11.07
N LEU A 53 -31.91 2.24 10.56
CA LEU A 53 -32.97 2.93 11.27
C LEU A 53 -33.32 2.21 12.58
N ALA A 54 -33.42 0.88 12.55
CA ALA A 54 -33.70 0.09 13.74
C ALA A 54 -32.58 0.25 14.79
N ALA A 55 -31.30 0.19 14.38
CA ALA A 55 -30.15 0.40 15.26
C ALA A 55 -30.14 1.82 15.83
N TYR A 56 -30.36 2.82 14.98
CA TYR A 56 -30.44 4.22 15.37
C TYR A 56 -31.49 4.48 16.45
N LEU A 57 -32.71 3.95 16.28
CA LEU A 57 -33.79 4.11 17.26
C LEU A 57 -33.47 3.44 18.62
N ARG A 58 -32.76 2.30 18.61
CA ARG A 58 -32.29 1.66 19.86
C ARG A 58 -31.23 2.51 20.58
N MET A 59 -30.33 3.10 19.81
CA MET A 59 -29.16 3.81 20.35
C MET A 59 -29.39 5.28 20.67
N ARG A 60 -30.40 5.92 20.07
CA ARG A 60 -30.65 7.37 20.23
C ARG A 60 -30.83 7.80 21.69
N LEU A 61 -31.36 6.93 22.54
CA LEU A 61 -31.58 7.20 23.96
C LEU A 61 -30.34 6.96 24.83
N GLN A 62 -29.28 6.39 24.25
CA GLN A 62 -28.04 6.10 24.96
C GLN A 62 -27.13 7.34 24.92
N HIS A 63 -26.54 7.67 26.07
CA HIS A 63 -25.59 8.76 26.22
C HIS A 63 -24.35 8.26 26.96
N GLY A 64 -23.17 8.76 26.59
CA GLY A 64 -21.92 8.42 27.25
C GLY A 64 -20.74 8.38 26.28
N PRO A 65 -19.50 8.28 26.82
CA PRO A 65 -18.28 8.24 26.02
C PRO A 65 -18.21 6.99 25.12
N GLU A 66 -18.82 5.88 25.54
CA GLU A 66 -18.84 4.63 24.77
C GLU A 66 -19.82 4.61 23.59
N ARG A 67 -20.66 5.64 23.44
CA ARG A 67 -21.69 5.66 22.39
C ARG A 67 -21.06 5.53 21.00
N SER A 68 -19.97 6.25 20.72
CA SER A 68 -19.31 6.20 19.41
C SER A 68 -18.78 4.81 19.07
N LYS A 69 -18.19 4.12 20.06
CA LYS A 69 -17.68 2.75 19.90
C LYS A 69 -18.82 1.76 19.65
N GLN A 70 -19.94 1.91 20.36
CA GLN A 70 -21.13 1.07 20.14
C GLN A 70 -21.77 1.31 18.77
N ILE A 71 -21.83 2.57 18.30
CA ILE A 71 -22.34 2.90 16.96
C ILE A 71 -21.48 2.23 15.89
N TYR A 72 -20.17 2.28 16.06
CA TYR A 72 -19.23 1.60 15.18
C TYR A 72 -19.49 0.08 15.10
N TYR A 73 -19.63 -0.61 16.24
CA TYR A 73 -19.94 -2.05 16.23
C TYR A 73 -21.32 -2.39 15.66
N GLU A 74 -22.33 -1.52 15.84
CA GLU A 74 -23.64 -1.73 15.24
C GLU A 74 -23.56 -1.64 13.72
N LYS A 75 -22.82 -0.67 13.16
CA LYS A 75 -22.58 -0.58 11.71
C LYS A 75 -21.86 -1.82 11.18
N ILE A 76 -20.82 -2.28 11.87
CA ILE A 76 -20.13 -3.55 11.55
C ILE A 76 -21.12 -4.72 11.55
N GLY A 77 -21.92 -4.84 12.61
CA GLY A 77 -22.91 -5.91 12.74
C GLY A 77 -23.90 -5.93 11.58
N ILE A 78 -24.41 -4.78 11.15
CA ILE A 78 -25.32 -4.66 10.00
C ILE A 78 -24.68 -5.20 8.73
N HIS A 79 -23.44 -4.79 8.43
CA HIS A 79 -22.74 -5.22 7.23
C HIS A 79 -22.37 -6.70 7.27
N ARG A 80 -21.87 -7.19 8.41
CA ARG A 80 -21.58 -8.61 8.63
C ARG A 80 -22.83 -9.46 8.40
N ASP A 81 -23.94 -9.07 8.99
CA ASP A 81 -25.20 -9.82 8.89
C ASP A 81 -25.71 -9.83 7.44
N TRP A 82 -25.52 -8.74 6.68
CA TRP A 82 -25.77 -8.74 5.23
C TRP A 82 -24.91 -9.78 4.51
N LEU A 83 -23.61 -9.75 4.74
CA LEU A 83 -22.63 -10.58 4.04
C LEU A 83 -22.74 -12.06 4.35
N MET A 84 -23.13 -12.42 5.57
CA MET A 84 -23.11 -13.78 6.09
C MET A 84 -24.47 -14.46 6.07
N THR A 85 -25.55 -13.75 5.74
CA THR A 85 -26.89 -14.33 5.69
C THR A 85 -27.20 -14.89 4.30
N PRO A 86 -27.55 -16.18 4.17
CA PRO A 86 -28.03 -16.76 2.91
C PRO A 86 -29.28 -16.05 2.40
N ARG A 87 -29.38 -15.84 1.08
CA ARG A 87 -30.51 -15.14 0.48
C ARG A 87 -31.16 -15.92 -0.65
N ASP A 88 -32.49 -15.89 -0.70
CA ASP A 88 -33.28 -16.56 -1.76
C ASP A 88 -33.02 -15.96 -3.15
N ASP A 89 -32.81 -14.63 -3.23
CA ASP A 89 -32.47 -13.91 -4.46
C ASP A 89 -31.04 -14.20 -4.96
N LEU A 90 -30.22 -14.84 -4.11
CA LEU A 90 -28.89 -15.39 -4.44
C LEU A 90 -28.88 -16.93 -4.43
N HIS A 91 -30.05 -17.57 -4.60
CA HIS A 91 -30.19 -19.03 -4.64
C HIS A 91 -29.68 -19.75 -3.37
N GLY A 92 -29.87 -19.13 -2.21
CA GLY A 92 -29.43 -19.65 -0.91
C GLY A 92 -27.95 -19.41 -0.63
N LYS A 93 -27.24 -18.66 -1.47
CA LYS A 93 -25.87 -18.22 -1.19
C LYS A 93 -25.85 -16.94 -0.37
N THR A 94 -24.74 -16.69 0.30
CA THR A 94 -24.49 -15.42 0.97
C THR A 94 -23.89 -14.40 0.00
N PRO A 95 -24.09 -13.09 0.21
CA PRO A 95 -23.39 -12.06 -0.57
C PRO A 95 -21.86 -12.23 -0.57
N ARG A 96 -21.28 -12.68 0.55
CA ARG A 96 -19.85 -12.97 0.65
C ARG A 96 -19.41 -14.10 -0.29
N GLU A 97 -20.17 -15.19 -0.39
CA GLU A 97 -19.86 -16.28 -1.32
C GLU A 97 -19.86 -15.81 -2.78
N ILE A 98 -20.77 -14.90 -3.15
CA ILE A 98 -20.81 -14.30 -4.50
C ILE A 98 -19.58 -13.44 -4.77
N LEU A 99 -19.22 -12.57 -3.82
CA LEU A 99 -18.05 -11.70 -3.90
C LEU A 99 -16.74 -12.50 -4.04
N HIS A 100 -16.56 -13.53 -3.23
CA HIS A 100 -15.36 -14.39 -3.26
C HIS A 100 -15.28 -15.25 -4.52
N ALA A 101 -16.40 -15.78 -5.01
CA ALA A 101 -16.39 -16.59 -6.23
C ALA A 101 -15.81 -15.86 -7.43
N GLY A 102 -16.00 -14.54 -7.52
CA GLY A 102 -15.45 -13.73 -8.61
C GLY A 102 -13.99 -13.31 -8.42
N LYS A 103 -13.54 -13.06 -7.18
CA LYS A 103 -12.22 -12.43 -6.94
C LYS A 103 -11.07 -13.29 -7.48
N ASP A 104 -11.12 -14.60 -7.18
CA ASP A 104 -10.05 -15.55 -7.54
C ASP A 104 -10.02 -15.82 -9.04
N TRP A 105 -11.21 -15.75 -9.68
CA TRP A 105 -11.34 -15.87 -11.12
C TRP A 105 -10.58 -14.76 -11.83
N HIS A 106 -10.63 -13.52 -11.31
CA HIS A 106 -9.91 -12.39 -11.87
C HIS A 106 -8.39 -12.54 -11.74
N MET A 107 -7.90 -12.83 -10.54
CA MET A 107 -6.46 -12.98 -10.26
C MET A 107 -5.84 -14.06 -11.14
N THR A 108 -6.51 -15.19 -11.25
CA THR A 108 -6.09 -16.30 -12.12
C THR A 108 -5.95 -15.88 -13.58
N LEU A 109 -6.80 -14.99 -14.07
CA LEU A 109 -6.77 -14.51 -15.45
C LEU A 109 -5.63 -13.53 -15.68
N VAL A 110 -5.43 -12.59 -14.74
CA VAL A 110 -4.34 -11.60 -14.80
C VAL A 110 -2.97 -12.28 -14.71
N ASP A 111 -2.77 -13.18 -13.76
CA ASP A 111 -1.52 -13.93 -13.62
C ASP A 111 -1.18 -14.68 -14.92
N ARG A 112 -2.18 -15.26 -15.58
CA ARG A 112 -1.99 -15.98 -16.85
C ARG A 112 -1.61 -15.05 -18.01
N GLN A 113 -2.04 -13.79 -18.03
CA GLN A 113 -1.57 -12.80 -19.02
C GLN A 113 -0.07 -12.55 -18.86
N TYR A 114 0.37 -12.37 -17.62
CA TYR A 114 1.78 -12.18 -17.30
C TYR A 114 2.62 -13.39 -17.71
N TYR A 115 2.17 -14.60 -17.39
CA TYR A 115 2.87 -15.83 -17.75
C TYR A 115 3.04 -16.04 -19.27
N LEU A 116 2.13 -15.52 -20.10
CA LEU A 116 2.23 -15.63 -21.55
C LEU A 116 3.26 -14.68 -22.18
N GLY A 117 4.07 -13.99 -21.36
CA GLY A 117 5.24 -13.24 -21.81
C GLY A 117 4.88 -11.97 -22.57
N TYR A 118 3.67 -11.47 -22.35
CA TYR A 118 3.13 -10.36 -23.10
C TYR A 118 3.62 -8.99 -22.61
N GLY A 119 4.19 -8.91 -21.39
CA GLY A 119 4.79 -7.70 -20.81
C GLY A 119 3.77 -6.59 -20.48
N ASP A 120 2.72 -6.50 -21.30
CA ASP A 120 1.62 -5.57 -21.22
C ASP A 120 0.31 -6.35 -20.95
N GLU A 121 -0.51 -5.83 -20.02
CA GLU A 121 -1.88 -6.32 -19.83
C GLU A 121 -2.71 -5.94 -21.06
N PHE A 122 -3.20 -6.95 -21.78
CA PHE A 122 -4.08 -6.73 -22.93
C PHE A 122 -5.54 -6.65 -22.46
N PRO A 123 -6.32 -5.63 -22.89
CA PRO A 123 -7.75 -5.61 -22.62
C PRO A 123 -8.40 -6.89 -23.14
N LEU A 124 -9.41 -7.39 -22.43
CA LEU A 124 -10.23 -8.45 -22.99
C LEU A 124 -10.81 -7.96 -24.34
N PRO A 125 -10.80 -8.80 -25.40
CA PRO A 125 -11.48 -8.46 -26.65
C PRO A 125 -12.92 -8.04 -26.38
N ASP A 126 -13.48 -7.14 -27.19
CA ASP A 126 -14.80 -6.55 -26.87
C ASP A 126 -15.95 -7.58 -26.77
N GLU A 127 -15.81 -8.68 -27.50
CA GLU A 127 -16.69 -9.85 -27.42
C GLU A 127 -16.69 -10.55 -26.04
N PHE A 128 -15.66 -10.33 -25.23
CA PHE A 128 -15.55 -10.76 -23.83
C PHE A 128 -15.66 -9.59 -22.83
N SER A 129 -15.50 -8.34 -23.28
CA SER A 129 -15.64 -7.11 -22.47
C SER A 129 -17.10 -6.66 -22.27
N THR A 130 -18.07 -7.34 -22.90
CA THR A 130 -19.47 -6.93 -23.00
C THR A 130 -20.39 -7.39 -21.87
N LEU A 131 -19.87 -7.88 -20.74
CA LEU A 131 -20.72 -8.50 -19.73
C LEU A 131 -20.81 -7.63 -18.47
N PRO A 132 -21.92 -6.88 -18.28
CA PRO A 132 -22.49 -6.61 -16.95
C PRO A 132 -22.55 -7.87 -16.06
N GLN A 133 -22.45 -9.06 -16.67
CA GLN A 133 -22.40 -10.37 -16.05
C GLN A 133 -20.97 -10.87 -15.74
N SER A 134 -19.92 -10.08 -15.97
CA SER A 134 -18.55 -10.48 -15.62
C SER A 134 -18.44 -10.69 -14.10
N PRO A 135 -17.67 -11.69 -13.62
CA PRO A 135 -17.50 -11.90 -12.19
C PRO A 135 -16.88 -10.67 -11.51
N ILE A 136 -17.25 -10.42 -10.25
CA ILE A 136 -16.68 -9.36 -9.42
C ILE A 136 -15.20 -9.66 -9.21
N GLY A 137 -14.28 -8.83 -9.73
CA GLY A 137 -12.87 -9.04 -9.47
C GLY A 137 -12.41 -8.38 -8.17
N TYR A 138 -11.13 -8.55 -7.85
CA TYR A 138 -10.55 -8.16 -6.57
C TYR A 138 -10.70 -6.67 -6.26
N ARG A 139 -10.56 -5.80 -7.27
CA ARG A 139 -10.69 -4.36 -7.05
C ARG A 139 -12.14 -3.93 -6.81
N GLU A 140 -13.09 -4.50 -7.55
CA GLU A 140 -14.52 -4.27 -7.28
C GLU A 140 -14.93 -4.82 -5.92
N PHE A 141 -14.38 -5.98 -5.52
CA PHE A 141 -14.52 -6.53 -4.17
C PHE A 141 -14.09 -5.51 -3.12
N ILE A 142 -12.91 -4.91 -3.23
CA ILE A 142 -12.46 -3.90 -2.26
C ILE A 142 -13.37 -2.66 -2.26
N MET A 143 -13.71 -2.13 -3.45
CA MET A 143 -14.63 -0.98 -3.56
C MET A 143 -15.99 -1.28 -2.93
N TYR A 144 -16.46 -2.53 -2.97
CA TYR A 144 -17.70 -2.95 -2.34
C TYR A 144 -17.70 -2.67 -0.85
N PHE A 145 -16.67 -3.11 -0.12
CA PHE A 145 -16.60 -2.92 1.33
C PHE A 145 -16.42 -1.44 1.70
N ASP A 146 -15.55 -0.72 0.98
CA ASP A 146 -15.34 0.71 1.22
C ASP A 146 -16.65 1.49 1.01
N GLY A 147 -17.37 1.19 -0.07
CA GLY A 147 -18.67 1.79 -0.36
C GLY A 147 -19.73 1.48 0.71
N CYS A 148 -19.76 0.25 1.23
CA CYS A 148 -20.68 -0.12 2.30
C CYS A 148 -20.40 0.61 3.62
N ARG A 149 -19.12 0.78 4.00
CA ARG A 149 -18.73 1.53 5.21
C ARG A 149 -19.12 2.99 5.09
N GLU A 150 -18.80 3.63 3.97
CA GLU A 150 -19.18 5.01 3.68
C GLU A 150 -20.71 5.20 3.67
N LEU A 151 -21.45 4.24 3.12
CA LEU A 151 -22.92 4.25 3.10
C LEU A 151 -23.52 4.18 4.51
N LEU A 152 -22.98 3.31 5.37
CA LEU A 152 -23.42 3.15 6.76
C LEU A 152 -23.10 4.39 7.60
N ASP A 153 -21.91 4.95 7.43
CA ASP A 153 -21.47 6.17 8.11
C ASP A 153 -22.34 7.36 7.72
N TRP A 154 -22.54 7.53 6.40
CA TRP A 154 -23.38 8.60 5.88
C TRP A 154 -24.85 8.43 6.30
N GLY A 155 -25.40 7.22 6.22
CA GLY A 155 -26.77 6.95 6.63
C GLY A 155 -27.01 7.23 8.12
N TRP A 156 -26.03 6.92 8.97
CA TRP A 156 -26.11 7.24 10.39
C TRP A 156 -26.09 8.75 10.63
N GLN A 157 -25.16 9.45 9.98
CA GLN A 157 -25.07 10.91 10.06
C GLN A 157 -26.36 11.59 9.57
N TRP A 158 -26.94 11.12 8.47
CA TRP A 158 -28.21 11.61 7.95
C TRP A 158 -29.34 11.44 8.96
N LEU A 159 -29.40 10.32 9.68
CA LEU A 159 -30.40 10.10 10.74
C LEU A 159 -30.20 11.03 11.94
N ASP A 160 -28.95 11.34 12.31
CA ASP A 160 -28.64 12.33 13.35
C ASP A 160 -29.08 13.74 12.94
N ASP A 161 -28.87 14.11 11.66
CA ASP A 161 -29.26 15.42 11.13
C ASP A 161 -30.78 15.54 10.89
N ASN A 162 -31.48 14.41 10.71
CA ASN A 162 -32.92 14.34 10.42
C ASN A 162 -33.67 13.51 11.47
N ALA A 163 -33.36 13.72 12.75
CA ALA A 163 -33.84 12.88 13.85
C ALA A 163 -35.38 12.85 14.01
N GLU A 164 -36.10 13.83 13.49
CA GLU A 164 -37.56 13.86 13.39
C GLU A 164 -38.11 12.93 12.30
N VAL A 165 -37.38 12.78 11.19
CA VAL A 165 -37.74 11.90 10.08
C VAL A 165 -37.66 10.43 10.52
N ALA A 166 -36.70 10.09 11.37
CA ALA A 166 -36.55 8.74 11.94
C ALA A 166 -37.79 8.22 12.70
N GLN A 167 -38.74 9.09 13.07
CA GLN A 167 -39.98 8.69 13.76
C GLN A 167 -41.17 8.50 12.81
N LEU A 168 -41.01 8.79 11.52
CA LEU A 168 -42.08 8.63 10.53
C LEU A 168 -42.29 7.15 10.18
N THR A 169 -43.52 6.80 9.80
CA THR A 169 -43.86 5.42 9.41
C THR A 169 -43.17 4.97 8.11
N ASN A 170 -42.77 5.92 7.26
CA ASN A 170 -42.05 5.70 6.01
C ASN A 170 -40.57 6.10 6.10
N ALA A 171 -40.02 6.22 7.31
CA ALA A 171 -38.63 6.66 7.52
C ALA A 171 -37.61 5.77 6.79
N ALA A 172 -37.83 4.45 6.77
CA ALA A 172 -36.94 3.51 6.09
C ALA A 172 -36.95 3.71 4.56
N ASP A 173 -38.12 4.00 3.96
CA ASP A 173 -38.23 4.26 2.53
C ASP A 173 -37.50 5.56 2.15
N LEU A 174 -37.67 6.62 2.96
CA LEU A 174 -36.98 7.90 2.77
C LEU A 174 -35.47 7.75 2.92
N LEU A 175 -35.01 7.04 3.96
CA LEU A 175 -33.59 6.73 4.15
C LEU A 175 -33.06 5.90 2.97
N GLY A 176 -33.82 4.90 2.49
CA GLY A 176 -33.43 4.09 1.34
C GLY A 176 -33.24 4.91 0.06
N GLU A 177 -34.10 5.89 -0.22
CA GLU A 177 -33.93 6.81 -1.35
C GLU A 177 -32.64 7.63 -1.22
N GLU A 178 -32.41 8.17 -0.03
CA GLU A 178 -31.23 8.97 0.31
C GLU A 178 -29.93 8.16 0.22
N LEU A 179 -29.91 6.94 0.76
CA LEU A 179 -28.79 6.00 0.64
C LEU A 179 -28.50 5.65 -0.83
N SER A 180 -29.54 5.43 -1.64
CA SER A 180 -29.38 5.15 -3.08
C SER A 180 -28.76 6.34 -3.83
N ASN A 181 -29.17 7.56 -3.48
CA ASN A 181 -28.60 8.79 -4.04
C ASN A 181 -27.14 8.95 -3.62
N PHE A 182 -26.84 8.72 -2.34
CA PHE A 182 -25.47 8.75 -1.83
C PHE A 182 -24.58 7.73 -2.54
N LEU A 183 -25.00 6.48 -2.65
CA LEU A 183 -24.21 5.42 -3.29
C LEU A 183 -23.86 5.77 -4.74
N THR A 184 -24.82 6.31 -5.49
CA THR A 184 -24.60 6.79 -6.86
C THR A 184 -23.58 7.92 -6.90
N SER A 185 -23.67 8.88 -5.97
CA SER A 185 -22.73 9.99 -5.84
C SER A 185 -21.33 9.51 -5.45
N TRP A 186 -21.23 8.61 -4.48
CA TRP A 186 -19.98 8.03 -3.99
C TRP A 186 -19.23 7.29 -5.10
N LEU A 187 -19.92 6.48 -5.89
CA LEU A 187 -19.34 5.78 -7.04
C LEU A 187 -18.73 6.75 -8.06
N ALA A 188 -19.31 7.94 -8.22
CA ALA A 188 -18.84 8.96 -9.16
C ALA A 188 -17.76 9.88 -8.58
N ARG A 189 -17.67 10.00 -7.25
CA ARG A 189 -16.70 10.86 -6.56
C ARG A 189 -15.27 10.34 -6.74
N PRO A 190 -14.26 11.22 -6.87
CA PRO A 190 -12.87 10.80 -6.78
C PRO A 190 -12.55 10.11 -5.45
N LEU A 191 -11.67 9.12 -5.49
CA LEU A 191 -11.13 8.47 -4.30
C LEU A 191 -10.13 9.41 -3.60
N ASP A 192 -9.99 9.25 -2.29
CA ASP A 192 -9.11 10.10 -1.49
C ASP A 192 -7.66 10.02 -1.98
N GLY A 193 -7.06 11.19 -2.23
CA GLY A 193 -5.72 11.30 -2.79
C GLY A 193 -5.61 10.97 -4.28
N LEU A 194 -6.72 10.65 -4.96
CA LEU A 194 -6.78 10.26 -6.37
C LEU A 194 -7.87 11.04 -7.12
N ASP A 195 -7.67 12.36 -7.28
CA ASP A 195 -8.64 13.29 -7.90
C ASP A 195 -9.16 12.88 -9.30
N TRP A 196 -8.44 12.00 -10.00
CA TRP A 196 -8.75 11.52 -11.34
C TRP A 196 -9.41 10.13 -11.38
N LEU A 197 -9.48 9.43 -10.25
CA LEU A 197 -9.96 8.05 -10.17
C LEU A 197 -11.16 7.95 -9.23
N SER A 198 -12.30 7.51 -9.75
CA SER A 198 -13.48 7.20 -8.94
C SER A 198 -13.65 5.69 -8.74
N ALA A 199 -14.45 5.28 -7.75
CA ALA A 199 -14.79 3.88 -7.54
C ALA A 199 -15.46 3.27 -8.79
N ALA A 200 -16.37 4.00 -9.46
CA ALA A 200 -16.97 3.55 -10.71
C ALA A 200 -15.91 3.30 -11.80
N LYS A 201 -14.84 4.12 -11.85
CA LYS A 201 -13.76 3.92 -12.82
C LYS A 201 -12.90 2.71 -12.48
N VAL A 202 -12.62 2.46 -11.20
CA VAL A 202 -11.94 1.24 -10.74
C VAL A 202 -12.74 0.00 -11.16
N ILE A 203 -14.04 0.00 -10.89
CA ILE A 203 -14.96 -1.08 -11.25
C ILE A 203 -15.02 -1.24 -12.78
N GLU A 204 -15.08 -0.16 -13.55
CA GLU A 204 -15.02 -0.20 -15.03
C GLU A 204 -13.71 -0.82 -15.53
N CYS A 205 -12.56 -0.44 -14.96
CA CYS A 205 -11.27 -1.02 -15.30
C CYS A 205 -11.25 -2.53 -14.97
N ASP A 206 -11.86 -2.91 -13.86
CA ASP A 206 -12.02 -4.30 -13.48
C ASP A 206 -12.89 -5.07 -14.49
N PHE A 207 -14.03 -4.52 -14.92
CA PHE A 207 -14.86 -5.11 -15.99
C PHE A 207 -14.10 -5.33 -17.29
N ARG A 208 -13.35 -4.32 -17.71
CA ARG A 208 -12.61 -4.34 -18.97
C ARG A 208 -11.32 -5.16 -18.88
N ARG A 209 -10.96 -5.60 -17.67
CA ARG A 209 -9.70 -6.28 -17.35
C ARG A 209 -8.51 -5.48 -17.87
N VAL A 210 -8.54 -4.19 -17.57
CA VAL A 210 -7.42 -3.29 -17.81
C VAL A 210 -6.83 -2.85 -16.48
N PRO A 211 -5.52 -2.60 -16.42
CA PRO A 211 -4.92 -2.08 -15.21
C PRO A 211 -5.48 -0.69 -14.94
N VAL A 212 -5.67 -0.38 -13.65
CA VAL A 212 -5.86 1.00 -13.24
C VAL A 212 -4.49 1.65 -13.32
N LEU A 213 -4.29 2.48 -14.35
CA LEU A 213 -3.01 3.12 -14.60
C LEU A 213 -3.04 4.56 -14.13
N ARG A 214 -2.09 4.90 -13.26
CA ARG A 214 -1.74 6.27 -12.95
C ARG A 214 -0.85 6.79 -14.08
N HIS A 215 -1.36 7.76 -14.82
CA HIS A 215 -0.58 8.43 -15.87
C HIS A 215 0.33 9.50 -15.24
N GLY A 216 1.52 9.67 -15.81
CA GLY A 216 2.55 10.58 -15.28
C GLY A 216 2.02 11.99 -15.01
N GLY A 217 2.27 12.52 -13.82
CA GLY A 217 1.80 13.83 -13.35
C GLY A 217 0.90 13.79 -12.11
N HIS A 218 0.37 12.62 -11.74
CA HIS A 218 -0.53 12.45 -10.58
C HIS A 218 0.05 11.58 -9.46
N GLN A 219 1.36 11.30 -9.47
CA GLN A 219 1.99 10.68 -8.32
C GLN A 219 2.21 11.77 -7.27
N PRO A 220 1.61 11.69 -6.07
CA PRO A 220 2.07 12.50 -4.96
C PRO A 220 3.49 12.06 -4.66
N ILE A 221 4.45 12.69 -5.33
CA ILE A 221 5.86 12.53 -5.05
C ILE A 221 6.08 13.41 -3.83
N ASP A 222 6.34 12.81 -2.68
CA ASP A 222 6.89 13.58 -1.56
C ASP A 222 8.21 14.20 -2.07
N PRO A 223 8.30 15.54 -2.23
CA PRO A 223 9.48 16.19 -2.77
C PRO A 223 10.72 16.01 -1.88
N ASP A 224 10.51 15.57 -0.64
CA ASP A 224 11.54 15.30 0.35
C ASP A 224 11.89 13.80 0.46
N CYS A 225 11.21 12.93 -0.30
CA CYS A 225 11.50 11.49 -0.28
C CYS A 225 12.40 11.11 -1.47
N PRO A 226 13.69 10.79 -1.25
CA PRO A 226 14.61 10.46 -2.34
C PRO A 226 14.22 9.18 -3.08
N ILE A 227 13.48 8.28 -2.41
CA ILE A 227 12.91 7.07 -3.01
C ILE A 227 11.77 7.44 -3.96
N CYS A 228 10.81 8.27 -3.52
CA CYS A 228 9.70 8.72 -4.37
C CYS A 228 10.22 9.45 -5.62
N GLU A 229 11.25 10.28 -5.46
CA GLU A 229 11.89 10.93 -6.59
C GLU A 229 12.65 9.96 -7.51
N MET A 230 13.33 8.95 -6.94
CA MET A 230 13.98 7.90 -7.72
C MET A 230 12.98 7.14 -8.58
N LEU A 231 11.89 6.71 -7.96
CA LEU A 231 10.80 6.03 -8.62
C LEU A 231 10.21 6.94 -9.71
N ALA A 232 9.90 8.20 -9.42
CA ALA A 232 9.36 9.12 -10.40
C ALA A 232 10.29 9.41 -11.59
N ALA A 233 11.60 9.51 -11.34
CA ALA A 233 12.58 9.80 -12.40
C ALA A 233 12.75 8.62 -13.38
N ASN A 234 12.64 7.39 -12.87
CA ASN A 234 12.83 6.17 -13.64
C ASN A 234 11.51 5.62 -14.23
N HIS A 235 10.36 5.89 -13.58
CA HIS A 235 9.05 5.51 -14.08
C HIS A 235 8.48 6.59 -15.00
N ARG A 236 8.87 6.53 -16.27
CA ARG A 236 8.15 7.23 -17.36
C ARG A 236 6.91 6.46 -17.82
N GLU A 237 6.79 5.21 -17.39
CA GLU A 237 5.69 4.33 -17.71
C GLU A 237 4.54 4.52 -16.71
N PRO A 238 3.28 4.37 -17.16
CA PRO A 238 2.14 4.42 -16.26
C PRO A 238 2.32 3.44 -15.10
N THR A 239 2.17 3.91 -13.86
CA THR A 239 2.26 3.05 -12.68
C THR A 239 0.91 2.38 -12.46
N ARG A 240 0.91 1.07 -12.28
CA ARG A 240 -0.28 0.33 -11.89
C ARG A 240 -0.68 0.72 -10.46
N ILE A 241 -1.96 0.98 -10.25
CA ILE A 241 -2.54 1.11 -8.93
C ILE A 241 -3.10 -0.25 -8.55
N ASP A 242 -2.56 -0.80 -7.48
CA ASP A 242 -3.08 -1.97 -6.81
C ASP A 242 -3.78 -1.54 -5.52
N PHE A 243 -4.84 -2.26 -5.21
CA PHE A 243 -5.59 -2.13 -3.97
C PHE A 243 -5.32 -3.43 -3.22
N ASP A 244 -4.67 -3.36 -2.07
CA ASP A 244 -4.27 -4.54 -1.30
C ASP A 244 -5.43 -5.09 -0.45
N GLY A 245 -6.40 -4.25 -0.09
CA GLY A 245 -7.53 -4.63 0.76
C GLY A 245 -7.18 -4.66 2.25
N HIS A 246 -6.04 -4.10 2.67
CA HIS A 246 -5.63 -4.10 4.07
C HIS A 246 -6.71 -3.50 4.98
N GLN A 247 -7.40 -2.45 4.54
CA GLN A 247 -8.44 -1.80 5.32
C GLN A 247 -9.58 -2.75 5.72
N LEU A 248 -9.77 -3.86 5.01
CA LEU A 248 -10.82 -4.84 5.28
C LEU A 248 -10.54 -5.65 6.55
N GLU A 249 -9.26 -5.85 6.90
CA GLU A 249 -8.84 -6.62 8.07
C GLU A 249 -8.82 -5.77 9.36
N LEU A 250 -9.05 -4.45 9.27
CA LEU A 250 -9.02 -3.53 10.44
C LEU A 250 -10.11 -3.79 11.49
N ASP A 251 -11.20 -4.45 11.11
CA ASP A 251 -12.34 -4.71 12.00
C ASP A 251 -12.22 -6.06 12.74
N ASP A 252 -11.17 -6.85 12.46
CA ASP A 252 -10.95 -8.20 12.99
C ASP A 252 -12.19 -9.12 12.86
N GLU A 253 -12.80 -9.10 11.68
CA GLU A 253 -14.05 -9.83 11.41
C GLU A 253 -13.95 -10.59 10.08
N PHE A 254 -14.03 -11.92 10.17
CA PHE A 254 -13.98 -12.83 9.03
C PHE A 254 -14.93 -12.47 7.88
N ALA A 255 -16.10 -11.90 8.20
CA ALA A 255 -17.06 -11.51 7.17
C ALA A 255 -16.46 -10.50 6.17
N PHE A 256 -15.51 -9.67 6.62
CA PHE A 256 -14.83 -8.67 5.80
C PHE A 256 -13.50 -9.16 5.25
N SER A 257 -12.97 -10.25 5.78
CA SER A 257 -11.70 -10.78 5.33
C SER A 257 -11.68 -11.08 3.83
N THR A 258 -10.53 -10.80 3.23
CA THR A 258 -10.21 -11.20 1.87
C THR A 258 -10.09 -12.72 1.75
N THR A 259 -9.87 -13.47 2.82
CA THR A 259 -9.70 -14.93 2.79
C THR A 259 -11.04 -15.65 2.73
N SER A 260 -11.25 -16.57 1.77
CA SER A 260 -12.57 -17.20 1.59
C SER A 260 -12.94 -18.19 2.70
N ASP A 261 -11.93 -18.83 3.28
CA ASP A 261 -12.05 -19.91 4.24
C ASP A 261 -11.82 -19.44 5.68
N ARG A 262 -12.65 -19.94 6.62
CA ARG A 262 -12.58 -19.53 8.02
C ARG A 262 -11.36 -20.12 8.73
N GLU A 263 -10.93 -21.32 8.37
CA GLU A 263 -9.76 -21.95 8.98
C GLU A 263 -8.48 -21.23 8.56
N GLU A 264 -8.36 -20.87 7.27
CA GLU A 264 -7.25 -20.06 6.76
C GLU A 264 -7.20 -18.68 7.44
N TRP A 265 -8.34 -17.98 7.57
CA TRP A 265 -8.39 -16.71 8.31
C TRP A 265 -7.96 -16.85 9.77
N ASN A 266 -8.45 -17.89 10.46
CA ASN A 266 -8.05 -18.15 11.85
C ASN A 266 -6.55 -18.49 11.96
N LEU A 267 -5.95 -19.14 10.97
CA LEU A 267 -4.50 -19.42 10.96
C LEU A 267 -3.68 -18.15 10.73
N GLU A 268 -4.14 -17.27 9.83
CA GLU A 268 -3.50 -15.99 9.56
C GLU A 268 -3.55 -15.06 10.79
N HIS A 269 -4.65 -15.10 11.56
CA HIS A 269 -4.87 -14.22 12.71
C HIS A 269 -4.38 -14.82 14.03
N GLY A 270 -4.58 -16.12 14.26
CA GLY A 270 -4.17 -16.80 15.49
C GLY A 270 -2.65 -16.89 15.66
N ASN A 271 -1.89 -16.66 14.59
CA ASN A 271 -0.43 -16.62 14.66
C ASN A 271 0.09 -15.27 15.20
N TRP A 272 -0.74 -14.21 15.31
CA TRP A 272 -0.34 -12.92 15.85
C TRP A 272 -0.48 -12.83 17.38
N ASP A 273 -1.53 -13.43 17.94
CA ASP A 273 -1.73 -13.51 19.40
C ASP A 273 -0.56 -14.24 20.09
N ASP A 274 0.07 -15.19 19.41
CA ASP A 274 1.24 -15.93 19.93
C ASP A 274 2.54 -15.10 19.93
N PHE A 275 2.61 -13.95 19.24
CA PHE A 275 3.79 -13.07 19.26
C PHE A 275 3.68 -11.92 20.28
N GLU A 276 2.48 -11.48 20.65
CA GLU A 276 2.32 -10.37 21.61
C GLU A 276 2.62 -10.77 23.06
N ASP A 277 2.60 -12.06 23.39
CA ASP A 277 2.88 -12.56 24.75
C ASP A 277 4.38 -12.67 25.10
N ASP A 278 5.31 -12.58 24.13
CA ASP A 278 6.76 -12.79 24.36
C ASP A 278 7.61 -11.49 24.43
N ASP A 279 7.06 -10.32 24.09
CA ASP A 279 7.84 -9.05 23.98
C ASP A 279 7.63 -8.05 25.15
N ASP A 280 6.73 -8.32 26.10
CA ASP A 280 6.39 -7.37 27.18
C ASP A 280 7.16 -7.58 28.51
N ASP A 281 8.08 -8.55 28.59
CA ASP A 281 8.68 -8.97 29.87
C ASP A 281 10.14 -8.53 30.14
N ASP A 282 10.85 -7.80 29.26
CA ASP A 282 12.31 -7.59 29.44
C ASP A 282 12.87 -6.16 29.22
N LEU A 283 12.05 -5.11 29.24
CA LEU A 283 12.53 -3.71 29.25
C LEU A 283 12.38 -3.05 30.62
N SER A 284 12.92 -3.68 31.67
CA SER A 284 13.17 -3.00 32.95
C SER A 284 14.62 -2.53 33.04
N ASP A 285 14.81 -1.22 32.90
CA ASP A 285 15.74 -0.38 33.67
C ASP A 285 17.05 -1.05 34.16
N ASP A 286 18.07 -1.13 33.31
CA ASP A 286 19.46 -1.09 33.78
C ASP A 286 20.35 -0.56 32.65
N ASP A 287 20.90 0.64 32.84
CA ASP A 287 22.29 0.99 32.49
C ASP A 287 22.48 2.49 32.72
N ASN A 288 22.94 2.79 33.93
CA ASN A 288 23.38 4.09 34.39
C ASN A 288 24.92 4.08 34.39
N ASP A 289 25.53 4.19 33.21
CA ASP A 289 26.99 4.20 33.07
C ASP A 289 27.55 5.63 33.12
N ASP A 290 28.19 5.88 34.26
CA ASP A 290 28.98 7.04 34.67
C ASP A 290 30.30 7.08 33.87
N PHE A 291 30.37 7.92 32.83
CA PHE A 291 31.59 8.16 32.05
C PHE A 291 32.38 9.33 32.65
N THR A 292 33.54 9.02 33.23
CA THR A 292 34.50 9.99 33.78
C THR A 292 35.37 10.61 32.68
N ASP A 293 35.46 11.94 32.68
CA ASP A 293 36.40 12.77 31.91
C ASP A 293 37.84 12.68 32.47
N GLU A 294 38.82 12.26 31.66
CA GLU A 294 40.24 12.62 31.85
C GLU A 294 40.95 12.86 30.49
N ASP A 295 41.39 14.11 30.30
CA ASP A 295 42.61 14.66 29.66
C ASP A 295 43.37 13.86 28.57
N ASP A 296 43.76 14.50 27.46
CA ASP A 296 45.00 15.30 27.38
C ASP A 296 45.36 15.77 25.94
N GLU A 297 46.10 16.87 25.87
CA GLU A 297 46.52 17.63 24.68
C GLU A 297 47.62 16.95 23.82
N GLN A 298 47.59 17.11 22.48
CA GLN A 298 48.63 17.76 21.64
C GLN A 298 48.74 17.30 20.16
N LEU A 299 48.88 18.33 19.29
CA LEU A 299 49.72 18.46 18.08
C LEU A 299 49.24 18.04 16.67
N GLU A 300 48.81 19.08 15.94
CA GLU A 300 49.27 19.52 14.60
C GLU A 300 49.45 18.48 13.46
N ASN A 301 48.32 18.16 12.83
CA ASN A 301 48.10 18.16 11.38
C ASN A 301 46.63 17.75 11.20
N GLU A 302 45.69 18.70 11.20
CA GLU A 302 44.27 18.36 11.37
C GLU A 302 43.64 17.84 10.05
N PRO A 303 43.34 16.53 9.94
CA PRO A 303 42.23 16.07 9.13
C PRO A 303 40.95 16.79 9.60
N SER A 304 39.93 16.90 8.75
CA SER A 304 38.73 17.68 9.08
C SER A 304 38.16 17.20 10.43
N LEU A 305 37.50 18.09 11.19
CA LEU A 305 36.82 17.74 12.45
C LEU A 305 35.97 16.47 12.29
N LEU A 306 35.38 16.30 11.10
CA LEU A 306 34.63 15.12 10.71
C LEU A 306 35.52 13.88 10.59
N GLU A 307 36.65 13.93 9.88
CA GLU A 307 37.59 12.81 9.77
C GLU A 307 38.10 12.34 11.14
N ARG A 308 38.29 13.26 12.10
CA ARG A 308 38.67 12.92 13.49
C ARG A 308 37.53 12.25 14.25
N MET A 309 36.31 12.75 14.11
CA MET A 309 35.14 12.16 14.75
C MET A 309 34.81 10.78 14.15
N CYS A 310 34.81 10.64 12.83
CA CYS A 310 34.59 9.35 12.16
C CYS A 310 35.69 8.33 12.50
N ALA A 311 36.97 8.75 12.63
CA ALA A 311 38.07 7.85 13.00
C ALA A 311 37.97 7.34 14.45
N ASN A 312 37.39 8.12 15.35
CA ASN A 312 37.16 7.71 16.74
C ASN A 312 35.93 6.80 16.89
N LEU A 313 34.94 6.94 16.01
CA LEU A 313 33.74 6.10 15.94
C LEU A 313 33.98 4.67 15.40
N VAL A 314 35.10 4.40 14.75
CA VAL A 314 35.41 3.10 14.11
C VAL A 314 36.28 2.20 15.01
N ARG A 315 36.59 2.63 16.23
CA ARG A 315 37.45 1.87 17.17
C ARG A 315 36.83 1.76 18.55
N ASP A 316 35.92 0.80 18.72
CA ASP A 316 35.71 0.21 20.03
C ASP A 316 37.00 -0.51 20.51
N VAL A 317 37.25 -0.45 21.82
CA VAL A 317 38.43 -0.96 22.54
C VAL A 317 38.62 -2.48 22.32
N THR A 318 37.59 -3.16 21.82
CA THR A 318 37.54 -4.60 21.58
C THR A 318 38.11 -5.05 20.22
N GLY A 319 38.40 -4.11 19.30
CA GLY A 319 38.90 -4.44 17.96
C GLY A 319 37.88 -5.18 17.07
N ARG A 320 36.61 -5.21 17.48
CA ARG A 320 35.49 -5.60 16.61
C ARG A 320 35.10 -4.39 15.78
N LEU A 321 34.86 -4.61 14.48
CA LEU A 321 34.23 -3.60 13.64
C LEU A 321 32.83 -3.38 14.20
N ASP A 322 32.54 -2.16 14.63
CA ASP A 322 31.19 -1.80 15.03
C ASP A 322 30.24 -2.11 13.87
N PRO A 323 29.09 -2.75 14.13
CA PRO A 323 28.10 -2.95 13.10
C PRO A 323 27.76 -1.58 12.51
N SER A 324 27.66 -1.49 11.18
CA SER A 324 27.32 -0.23 10.51
C SER A 324 26.12 0.40 11.20
N VAL A 325 26.08 1.74 11.28
CA VAL A 325 24.93 2.47 11.83
C VAL A 325 23.62 2.20 11.08
N TRP A 326 23.72 1.54 9.91
CA TRP A 326 22.61 1.05 9.11
C TRP A 326 22.28 -0.44 9.34
N SER A 327 22.90 -1.11 10.30
CA SER A 327 22.64 -2.53 10.61
C SER A 327 21.21 -2.78 11.09
N MET A 328 20.58 -1.75 11.66
CA MET A 328 19.16 -1.74 12.02
C MET A 328 18.26 -1.23 10.88
N SER A 329 18.84 -0.84 9.74
CA SER A 329 18.08 -0.46 8.54
C SER A 329 17.57 -1.73 7.85
N TYR A 330 16.37 -1.65 7.28
CA TYR A 330 15.76 -2.73 6.50
C TYR A 330 16.48 -3.00 5.16
N VAL A 331 17.55 -2.28 4.84
CA VAL A 331 18.25 -2.35 3.56
C VAL A 331 19.56 -3.09 3.69
N THR A 332 19.67 -4.22 2.99
CA THR A 332 20.88 -5.04 2.94
C THR A 332 22.03 -4.30 2.28
N ASP A 333 23.27 -4.59 2.69
CA ASP A 333 24.47 -4.12 1.98
C ASP A 333 24.69 -4.85 0.64
N ASP A 334 24.00 -5.98 0.42
CA ASP A 334 24.06 -6.73 -0.83
C ASP A 334 23.54 -5.91 -2.03
N PRO A 335 24.11 -6.10 -3.24
CA PRO A 335 23.62 -5.45 -4.45
C PRO A 335 22.14 -5.76 -4.71
N LEU A 336 21.32 -4.71 -4.82
CA LEU A 336 19.91 -4.86 -5.17
C LEU A 336 19.75 -5.20 -6.67
N PRO A 337 18.90 -6.19 -7.04
CA PRO A 337 18.60 -6.48 -8.43
C PRO A 337 18.10 -5.24 -9.17
N GLY A 338 18.73 -4.90 -10.30
CA GLY A 338 18.36 -3.72 -11.10
C GLY A 338 18.93 -2.38 -10.62
N ASP A 339 19.75 -2.36 -9.56
CA ASP A 339 20.44 -1.16 -9.06
C ASP A 339 21.98 -1.30 -9.17
N PRO A 340 22.54 -1.35 -10.40
CA PRO A 340 23.98 -1.59 -10.61
C PRO A 340 24.88 -0.49 -10.06
N HIS A 341 24.32 0.68 -9.72
CA HIS A 341 25.04 1.83 -9.19
C HIS A 341 24.81 2.06 -7.69
N GLY A 342 24.00 1.22 -7.03
CA GLY A 342 23.67 1.35 -5.61
C GLY A 342 22.85 2.61 -5.27
N HIS A 343 22.21 3.26 -6.25
CA HIS A 343 21.48 4.50 -6.03
C HIS A 343 20.25 4.29 -5.16
N MET A 344 19.55 3.17 -5.32
CA MET A 344 18.36 2.85 -4.53
C MET A 344 18.77 2.63 -3.08
N ARG A 345 19.85 1.88 -2.85
CA ARG A 345 20.42 1.68 -1.52
C ARG A 345 20.78 3.01 -0.84
N LEU A 346 21.44 3.91 -1.57
CA LEU A 346 21.74 5.25 -1.06
C LEU A 346 20.49 6.08 -0.80
N ALA A 347 19.44 5.96 -1.62
CA ALA A 347 18.19 6.69 -1.41
C ALA A 347 17.52 6.33 -0.09
N PHE A 348 17.48 5.05 0.30
CA PHE A 348 16.95 4.66 1.61
C PHE A 348 17.70 5.32 2.77
N ARG A 349 19.03 5.39 2.71
CA ARG A 349 19.86 6.04 3.74
C ARG A 349 19.65 7.55 3.78
N VAL A 350 19.50 8.18 2.61
CA VAL A 350 19.14 9.59 2.52
C VAL A 350 17.72 9.82 3.08
N ALA A 351 16.77 8.90 2.84
CA ALA A 351 15.42 9.00 3.40
C ALA A 351 15.43 8.92 4.94
N GLU A 352 16.26 8.05 5.52
CA GLU A 352 16.47 7.99 6.97
C GLU A 352 17.08 9.29 7.52
N LEU A 353 18.06 9.88 6.82
CA LEU A 353 18.60 11.20 7.18
C LEU A 353 17.53 12.29 7.12
N VAL A 354 16.70 12.32 6.08
CA VAL A 354 15.59 13.28 5.95
C VAL A 354 14.58 13.09 7.09
N SER A 355 14.22 11.83 7.40
CA SER A 355 13.34 11.51 8.51
C SER A 355 13.91 12.02 9.84
N ALA A 356 15.20 11.76 10.11
CA ALA A 356 15.88 12.26 11.29
C ALA A 356 15.88 13.79 11.37
N LEU A 357 16.14 14.49 10.26
CA LEU A 357 16.10 15.96 10.19
C LEU A 357 14.69 16.51 10.45
N LYS A 358 13.64 15.90 9.86
CA LYS A 358 12.23 16.29 10.04
C LYS A 358 11.74 16.05 11.47
N SER A 359 12.04 14.89 12.05
CA SER A 359 11.67 14.55 13.43
C SER A 359 12.29 15.50 14.46
N ASN A 360 13.48 16.03 14.16
CA ASN A 360 14.15 17.04 14.99
C ASN A 360 13.80 18.49 14.61
N GLN A 361 12.72 18.71 13.84
CA GLN A 361 12.20 20.03 13.46
C GLN A 361 13.24 20.92 12.76
N THR A 362 14.12 20.32 11.97
CA THR A 362 15.12 21.05 11.19
C THR A 362 14.44 21.93 10.13
N SER A 363 15.12 23.00 9.67
CA SER A 363 14.61 23.85 8.61
C SER A 363 14.43 23.08 7.29
N SER A 364 13.35 23.36 6.57
CA SER A 364 13.09 22.75 5.24
C SER A 364 14.23 22.98 4.25
N SER A 365 14.95 24.11 4.36
CA SER A 365 16.11 24.41 3.52
C SER A 365 17.26 23.40 3.66
N ASP A 366 17.45 22.81 4.84
CA ASP A 366 18.52 21.81 5.04
C ASP A 366 18.13 20.46 4.42
N VAL A 367 16.85 20.10 4.46
CA VAL A 367 16.29 18.93 3.74
C VAL A 367 16.38 19.13 2.23
N GLU A 368 16.02 20.32 1.73
CA GLU A 368 16.15 20.69 0.33
C GLU A 368 17.61 20.63 -0.16
N ASP A 369 18.56 21.15 0.63
CA ASP A 369 20.00 21.10 0.32
C ASP A 369 20.48 19.64 0.19
N LEU A 370 20.09 18.76 1.12
CA LEU A 370 20.43 17.33 1.10
C LEU A 370 19.87 16.65 -0.16
N MET A 371 18.58 16.84 -0.41
CA MET A 371 17.87 16.26 -1.55
C MET A 371 18.47 16.74 -2.87
N GLN A 372 18.78 18.03 -2.98
CA GLN A 372 19.42 18.60 -4.16
C GLN A 372 20.82 18.05 -4.40
N ALA A 373 21.61 17.84 -3.34
CA ALA A 373 22.93 17.23 -3.47
C ALA A 373 22.85 15.78 -3.95
N PHE A 374 21.90 15.00 -3.43
CA PHE A 374 21.65 13.63 -3.88
C PHE A 374 21.17 13.57 -5.35
N ARG A 375 20.29 14.47 -5.78
CA ARG A 375 19.86 14.63 -7.19
C ARG A 375 21.05 14.83 -8.12
N VAL A 376 21.94 15.76 -7.77
CA VAL A 376 23.13 16.09 -8.58
C VAL A 376 24.07 14.89 -8.65
N TYR A 377 24.29 14.18 -7.55
CA TYR A 377 25.08 12.95 -7.52
C TYR A 377 24.54 11.88 -8.47
N ARG A 378 23.24 11.61 -8.43
CA ARG A 378 22.57 10.63 -9.30
C ARG A 378 22.68 11.00 -10.77
N GLN A 379 22.37 12.26 -11.11
CA GLN A 379 22.42 12.74 -12.50
C GLN A 379 23.81 12.65 -13.11
N ALA A 380 24.85 13.01 -12.35
CA ALA A 380 26.24 12.90 -12.79
C ALA A 380 26.63 11.45 -13.12
N THR A 381 26.16 10.49 -12.32
CA THR A 381 26.39 9.06 -12.58
C THR A 381 25.73 8.61 -13.88
N ALA A 382 24.47 9.01 -14.11
CA ALA A 382 23.72 8.63 -15.31
C ALA A 382 24.27 9.26 -16.61
N GLN A 383 24.83 10.47 -16.53
CA GLN A 383 25.35 11.22 -17.67
C GLN A 383 26.83 10.92 -17.97
N GLY A 384 27.47 10.05 -17.17
CA GLY A 384 28.90 9.74 -17.32
C GLY A 384 29.82 10.93 -17.00
N GLU A 385 29.32 11.93 -16.27
CA GLU A 385 30.10 13.06 -15.79
C GLU A 385 31.13 12.59 -14.73
N SER A 386 31.96 13.52 -14.24
CA SER A 386 32.95 13.19 -13.22
C SER A 386 32.26 12.80 -11.89
N LEU A 387 32.05 11.48 -11.71
CA LEU A 387 31.51 10.88 -10.49
C LEU A 387 32.26 11.35 -9.25
N THR A 388 33.59 11.48 -9.34
CA THR A 388 34.42 11.98 -8.24
C THR A 388 34.04 13.39 -7.80
N MET A 389 33.72 14.29 -8.74
CA MET A 389 33.32 15.66 -8.41
C MET A 389 31.92 15.71 -7.80
N SER A 390 30.99 14.86 -8.26
CA SER A 390 29.64 14.82 -7.71
C SER A 390 29.61 14.18 -6.31
N VAL A 391 30.41 13.11 -6.09
CA VAL A 391 30.64 12.52 -4.76
C VAL A 391 31.16 13.58 -3.79
N ARG A 392 32.24 14.29 -4.13
CA ARG A 392 32.81 15.35 -3.27
C ARG A 392 31.80 16.43 -2.91
N ARG A 393 30.96 16.84 -3.86
CA ARG A 393 29.89 17.83 -3.60
C ARG A 393 28.85 17.28 -2.64
N PHE A 394 28.45 16.02 -2.81
CA PHE A 394 27.47 15.40 -1.93
C PHE A 394 28.03 15.22 -0.51
N GLN A 395 29.27 14.73 -0.38
CA GLN A 395 29.99 14.64 0.90
C GLN A 395 30.11 16.00 1.59
N ALA A 396 30.44 17.07 0.86
CA ALA A 396 30.51 18.42 1.42
C ALA A 396 29.15 18.90 1.99
N THR A 397 28.03 18.55 1.35
CA THR A 397 26.69 18.82 1.88
C THR A 397 26.44 18.02 3.16
N LEU A 398 26.77 16.72 3.17
CA LEU A 398 26.64 15.87 4.37
C LEU A 398 27.46 16.42 5.54
N GLU A 399 28.71 16.83 5.31
CA GLU A 399 29.57 17.45 6.32
C GLU A 399 28.98 18.77 6.85
N LYS A 400 28.49 19.64 5.95
CA LYS A 400 27.84 20.90 6.33
C LYS A 400 26.62 20.65 7.23
N LEU A 401 25.79 19.65 6.89
CA LEU A 401 24.61 19.29 7.65
C LEU A 401 24.97 18.67 8.99
N ALA A 402 25.91 17.73 9.04
CA ALA A 402 26.37 17.10 10.27
C ALA A 402 26.98 18.11 11.26
N ARG A 403 27.68 19.15 10.79
CA ARG A 403 28.18 20.24 11.64
C ARG A 403 27.05 21.07 12.26
N ARG A 404 25.92 21.22 11.57
CA ARG A 404 24.75 21.95 12.07
C ARG A 404 23.85 21.07 12.93
N HIS A 405 23.82 19.77 12.64
CA HIS A 405 22.94 18.77 13.23
C HIS A 405 23.77 17.56 13.69
N PRO A 406 24.41 17.64 14.86
CA PRO A 406 25.33 16.59 15.32
C PRO A 406 24.70 15.18 15.40
N PHE A 407 23.38 15.10 15.60
CA PHE A 407 22.65 13.83 15.69
C PHE A 407 22.63 13.00 14.38
N ILE A 408 22.99 13.58 13.23
CA ILE A 408 23.15 12.82 11.97
C ILE A 408 24.62 12.53 11.62
N LEU A 409 25.57 12.86 12.49
CA LEU A 409 27.00 12.81 12.19
C LEU A 409 27.46 11.41 11.79
N GLU A 410 27.13 10.40 12.60
CA GLU A 410 27.57 9.02 12.38
C GLU A 410 27.03 8.45 11.06
N ARG A 411 25.71 8.61 10.85
CA ARG A 411 25.04 8.27 9.58
C ARG A 411 25.65 8.99 8.38
N SER A 412 26.02 10.25 8.54
CA SER A 412 26.68 11.03 7.49
C SER A 412 28.10 10.53 7.22
N CYS A 413 28.88 10.15 8.23
CA CYS A 413 30.23 9.57 8.09
C CYS A 413 30.18 8.24 7.32
N ASP A 414 29.27 7.34 7.71
CA ASP A 414 29.12 6.04 7.05
C ASP A 414 28.69 6.23 5.59
N LEU A 415 27.67 7.06 5.33
CA LEU A 415 27.20 7.33 3.97
C LEU A 415 28.31 7.91 3.07
N GLN A 416 29.18 8.78 3.61
CA GLN A 416 30.34 9.30 2.87
C GLN A 416 31.33 8.19 2.50
N SER A 417 31.60 7.27 3.42
CA SER A 417 32.48 6.12 3.19
C SER A 417 31.93 5.22 2.08
N GLN A 418 30.61 5.00 2.06
CA GLN A 418 29.95 4.23 1.00
C GLN A 418 30.00 4.90 -0.37
N LEU A 419 29.87 6.23 -0.41
CA LEU A 419 30.03 7.00 -1.65
C LEU A 419 31.45 6.84 -2.22
N ASP A 420 32.48 6.82 -1.36
CA ASP A 420 33.87 6.59 -1.77
C ASP A 420 34.12 5.17 -2.26
N GLU A 421 33.50 4.17 -1.64
CA GLU A 421 33.55 2.78 -2.11
C GLU A 421 32.91 2.62 -3.48
N LEU A 422 31.72 3.18 -3.69
CA LEU A 422 31.03 3.17 -4.99
C LEU A 422 31.84 3.91 -6.07
N ALA A 423 32.47 5.03 -5.71
CA ALA A 423 33.34 5.77 -6.62
C ALA A 423 34.56 4.93 -7.04
N ARG A 424 35.20 4.23 -6.10
CA ARG A 424 36.33 3.34 -6.37
C ARG A 424 35.92 2.15 -7.25
N ALA A 425 34.80 1.50 -6.95
CA ALA A 425 34.29 0.37 -7.72
C ALA A 425 33.96 0.77 -9.18
N SER A 426 33.39 1.96 -9.37
CA SER A 426 33.05 2.48 -10.71
C SER A 426 34.27 2.79 -11.57
N ILE A 427 35.39 3.22 -10.96
CA ILE A 427 36.66 3.42 -11.66
C ILE A 427 37.25 2.07 -12.09
N GLY A 428 37.24 1.07 -11.20
CA GLY A 428 37.77 -0.26 -11.49
C GLY A 428 37.08 -0.95 -12.69
N ASN A 429 35.75 -0.81 -12.80
CA ASN A 429 34.97 -1.42 -13.88
C ASN A 429 35.13 -0.75 -15.26
N ARG A 430 35.84 0.38 -15.37
CA ARG A 430 36.07 1.06 -16.67
C ARG A 430 37.35 0.63 -17.38
N ASP A 431 38.27 0.00 -16.66
CA ASP A 431 39.58 -0.40 -17.18
C ASP A 431 39.62 -1.86 -17.67
N ASP A 432 38.56 -2.64 -17.43
CA ASP A 432 38.27 -3.98 -17.99
C ASP A 432 37.31 -3.89 -19.19
#